data_AF-A0A263NQ32-F1
#
_entry.id   AF-A0A263NQ32-F1
#
_cell.length_a   1.000
_cell.length_b   1.000
_cell.length_c   1.000
_cell.angle_alpha   90.00
_cell.angle_beta   90.00
_cell.angle_gamma   90.00
#
_symmetry.space_group_name_H-M   'P 1'
#
loop_
_entity.id
_entity.type
_entity.pdbx_description
1 polymer ?
#
loop_
_entity_poly.entity_id
_entity_poly.type
_entity_poly.pdbx_seq_one_letter_code
_entity_poly.pdbx_strand_id
1 'polypeptide(L)' 'MFVLNDGKAVALSENQHEQALKQLDLPMDFRLADATALLQHDTGNGIVQIPLPSGLVVAAFESRSGMRRYGVITI' A
#
# COMPACT_ATOMS: atom_id res chain seq x y z
N MET A 1 -4.22 8.00 10.96
CA MET A 1 -4.82 7.92 9.61
C MET A 1 -5.42 6.53 9.42
N PHE A 2 -6.59 6.38 8.81
CA PHE A 2 -7.13 5.05 8.45
C PHE A 2 -6.86 4.77 6.97
N VAL A 3 -6.41 3.56 6.65
CA VAL A 3 -6.11 3.09 5.29
C VAL A 3 -6.81 1.78 5.05
N LEU A 4 -7.14 1.47 3.81
CA LEU A 4 -7.66 0.15 3.47
C LEU A 4 -6.47 -0.79 3.28
N ASN A 5 -6.53 -1.96 3.90
CA ASN A 5 -5.68 -3.11 3.61
C ASN A 5 -6.59 -4.27 3.24
N ASP A 6 -6.60 -4.69 1.99
CA ASP A 6 -7.54 -5.68 1.47
C ASP A 6 -9.02 -5.32 1.79
N GLY A 7 -9.35 -4.03 1.68
CA GLY A 7 -10.69 -3.51 2.03
C GLY A 7 -11.00 -3.39 3.52
N LYS A 8 -10.05 -3.71 4.42
CA LYS A 8 -10.19 -3.51 5.87
C LYS A 8 -9.52 -2.21 6.31
N ALA A 9 -10.21 -1.42 7.12
CA ALA A 9 -9.63 -0.21 7.69
C ALA A 9 -8.54 -0.55 8.73
N VAL A 10 -7.29 -0.16 8.47
CA VAL A 10 -6.15 -0.23 9.38
C VAL A 10 -5.76 1.18 9.79
N ALA A 11 -5.57 1.42 11.08
CA ALA A 11 -5.05 2.68 11.56
C ALA A 11 -3.52 2.72 11.44
N LEU A 12 -2.99 3.66 10.64
CA LEU A 12 -1.58 4.02 10.66
C LEU A 12 -1.36 5.26 11.52
N SER A 13 -0.33 5.20 12.36
CA SER A 13 0.22 6.37 13.04
C SER A 13 0.87 7.33 12.04
N GLU A 14 1.03 8.60 12.42
CA GLU A 14 1.74 9.58 11.58
C GLU A 14 3.20 9.17 11.33
N ASN A 15 3.87 8.61 12.34
CA ASN A 15 5.22 8.06 12.20
C ASN A 15 5.30 6.95 11.15
N GLN A 16 4.34 6.01 11.15
CA GLN A 16 4.29 4.94 10.14
C GLN A 16 4.03 5.49 8.74
N HIS A 17 3.19 6.53 8.63
CA HIS A 17 2.94 7.18 7.35
C HIS A 17 4.19 7.86 6.78
N GLU A 18 4.92 8.63 7.60
CA GLU A 18 6.17 9.26 7.18
C GLU A 18 7.23 8.24 6.79
N GLN A 19 7.36 7.15 7.56
CA GLN A 19 8.27 6.06 7.24
C GLN A 19 7.90 5.40 5.91
N ALA A 20 6.62 5.18 5.65
CA ALA A 20 6.16 4.58 4.41
C ALA A 20 6.42 5.47 3.19
N LEU A 21 6.25 6.79 3.32
CA LEU A 21 6.60 7.74 2.26
C LEU A 21 8.12 7.73 1.99
N LYS A 22 8.95 7.73 3.04
CA LYS A 22 10.41 7.69 2.93
C LYS A 22 10.91 6.42 2.23
N GLN A 23 10.29 5.26 2.51
CA GLN A 23 10.66 3.99 1.87
C GLN A 23 10.53 4.03 0.34
N LEU A 24 9.62 4.86 -0.19
CA LEU A 24 9.35 4.99 -1.62
C LEU A 24 9.81 6.33 -2.22
N ASP A 25 10.58 7.11 -1.45
CA ASP A 25 11.02 8.47 -1.82
C ASP A 25 9.86 9.35 -2.31
N LEU A 26 8.74 9.29 -1.59
CA LEU A 26 7.53 10.04 -1.92
C LEU A 26 7.47 11.38 -1.19
N PRO A 27 7.01 12.45 -1.87
CA PRO A 27 6.76 13.73 -1.21
C PRO A 27 5.63 13.62 -0.16
N MET A 28 5.66 14.55 0.81
CA MET A 28 4.74 14.57 1.97
C MET A 28 3.26 14.84 1.63
N ASP A 29 2.95 15.25 0.40
CA ASP A 29 1.57 15.48 -0.05
C ASP A 29 0.85 14.19 -0.47
N PHE A 30 1.57 13.08 -0.59
CA PHE A 30 1.01 11.76 -0.84
C PHE A 30 0.38 11.16 0.41
N ARG A 31 -0.78 10.54 0.23
CA ARG A 31 -1.51 9.82 1.28
C ARG A 31 -1.67 8.37 0.88
N LEU A 32 -1.55 7.47 1.85
CA LEU A 32 -1.81 6.04 1.59
C LEU A 32 -3.31 5.88 1.31
N ALA A 33 -3.64 5.38 0.13
CA ALA A 33 -5.00 5.19 -0.35
C ALA A 33 -5.46 3.73 -0.15
N ASP A 34 -4.55 2.79 -0.41
CA ASP A 34 -4.82 1.36 -0.27
C ASP A 34 -3.52 0.59 0.00
N ALA A 35 -3.64 -0.62 0.53
CA ALA A 35 -2.56 -1.55 0.73
C ALA A 35 -3.08 -2.99 0.56
N THR A 36 -2.19 -3.91 0.21
CA THR A 36 -2.53 -5.33 0.16
C THR A 36 -1.33 -6.17 0.56
N ALA A 37 -1.58 -7.22 1.33
CA ALA A 37 -0.60 -8.26 1.62
C ALA A 37 -0.62 -9.39 0.57
N LEU A 38 -1.44 -9.26 -0.48
CA LEU A 38 -1.71 -10.31 -1.47
C LEU A 38 -1.45 -9.77 -2.89
N LEU A 39 -0.55 -10.42 -3.63
CA LEU A 39 -0.44 -10.23 -5.06
C LEU A 39 -1.49 -11.10 -5.76
N GLN A 40 -2.28 -10.49 -6.63
CA GLN A 40 -3.24 -11.19 -7.48
C GLN A 40 -2.63 -11.37 -8.86
N HIS A 41 -2.50 -12.62 -9.30
CA HIS A 41 -2.03 -12.97 -10.63
C HIS A 41 -3.14 -13.70 -11.39
N ASP A 42 -3.62 -13.09 -12.47
CA ASP A 42 -4.51 -13.77 -13.41
C ASP A 42 -3.69 -14.70 -14.32
N THR A 43 -3.98 -15.99 -14.24
CA THR A 43 -3.30 -17.03 -15.01
C THR A 43 -3.99 -17.35 -16.34
N GLY A 44 -5.12 -16.71 -16.65
CA GLY A 44 -6.02 -17.05 -17.75
C GLY A 44 -6.96 -18.22 -17.44
N ASN A 45 -6.74 -18.97 -16.34
CA ASN A 45 -7.62 -20.03 -15.83
C ASN A 45 -8.21 -19.69 -14.45
N GLY A 46 -7.99 -18.47 -13.98
CA GLY A 46 -8.39 -18.00 -12.65
C GLY A 46 -7.33 -17.12 -12.00
N ILE A 47 -7.71 -16.49 -10.88
CA ILE A 47 -6.85 -15.62 -10.09
C ILE A 47 -6.16 -16.45 -9.02
N VAL A 48 -4.82 -16.41 -9.01
CA VAL A 48 -4.00 -16.93 -7.93
C VAL A 48 -3.65 -15.80 -6.98
N GLN A 49 -3.83 -16.04 -5.67
CA GLN A 49 -3.41 -15.12 -4.61
C GLN A 49 -2.06 -15.58 -4.06
N ILE A 50 -1.08 -14.68 -4.08
CA ILE A 50 0.29 -14.92 -3.61
C ILE A 50 0.52 -14.01 -2.40
N PRO A 51 0.69 -14.56 -1.18
CA PRO A 51 0.95 -13.74 -0.01
C PRO A 51 2.36 -13.14 -0.06
N LEU A 52 2.46 -11.89 0.35
CA LEU A 52 3.73 -11.23 0.61
C LEU A 52 4.35 -11.77 1.92
N PRO A 53 5.69 -11.70 2.06
CA PRO A 53 6.34 -11.97 3.33
C PRO A 53 5.72 -11.14 4.46
N SER A 54 5.67 -11.70 5.67
CA SER A 54 5.11 -11.02 6.83
C SER A 54 5.76 -9.65 7.05
N GLY A 55 4.94 -8.64 7.30
CA GLY A 55 5.38 -7.26 7.46
C GLY A 55 5.54 -6.47 6.16
N LEU A 56 5.37 -7.09 4.99
CA LEU A 56 5.37 -6.39 3.70
C LEU A 56 3.97 -6.24 3.12
N VAL A 57 3.72 -5.09 2.52
CA VAL A 57 2.50 -4.81 1.75
C VAL A 57 2.85 -4.07 0.46
N VAL A 58 2.06 -4.28 -0.59
CA VAL A 58 2.03 -3.38 -1.74
C VAL A 58 1.09 -2.24 -1.38
N ALA A 59 1.60 -1.02 -1.38
CA ALA A 59 0.89 0.19 -1.03
C ALA A 59 0.60 1.04 -2.27
N ALA A 60 -0.60 1.60 -2.32
CA ALA A 60 -1.01 2.63 -3.26
C ALA A 60 -1.08 3.98 -2.55
N PHE A 61 -0.30 4.94 -3.01
CA PHE A 61 -0.31 6.32 -2.53
C PHE A 61 -0.94 7.24 -3.57
N GLU A 62 -1.72 8.20 -3.10
CA GLU A 62 -2.39 9.20 -3.94
C GLU A 62 -2.05 10.61 -3.45
N SER A 63 -1.60 11.46 -4.37
CA SER A 63 -1.38 12.89 -4.11
C SER A 63 -2.68 13.68 -4.23
N ARG A 64 -2.67 14.94 -3.77
CA ARG A 64 -3.85 15.83 -3.88
C ARG A 64 -4.28 16.12 -5.33
N SER A 65 -3.38 15.95 -6.30
CA SER A 65 -3.69 16.12 -7.72
C SER A 65 -4.25 14.84 -8.37
N GLY A 66 -4.42 13.76 -7.60
CA GLY A 66 -4.89 12.46 -8.10
C GLY A 66 -3.80 11.58 -8.73
N MET A 67 -2.53 12.03 -8.72
CA MET A 67 -1.42 11.16 -9.15
C MET A 67 -1.25 10.02 -8.16
N ARG A 68 -1.28 8.79 -8.68
CA ARG A 68 -1.03 7.55 -7.92
C ARG A 68 0.37 7.01 -8.12
N ARG A 69 0.96 6.51 -7.03
CA ARG A 69 2.23 5.79 -7.02
C ARG A 69 2.08 4.51 -6.20
N TYR A 70 2.79 3.48 -6.60
CA TYR A 70 2.70 2.16 -6.00
C TYR A 70 4.09 1.67 -5.60
N GLY A 71 4.18 0.88 -4.53
CA GLY A 71 5.43 0.27 -4.11
C GLY A 71 5.26 -0.69 -2.95
N VAL A 72 6.26 -1.54 -2.74
CA VAL A 72 6.31 -2.43 -1.59
C VAL A 72 6.90 -1.66 -0.41
N ILE A 73 6.20 -1.69 0.72
CA ILE A 73 6.67 -1.09 1.98
C ILE A 73 6.64 -2.12 3.10
N THR A 74 7.43 -1.85 4.13
CA THR A 74 7.37 -2.54 5.42
C THR A 74 6.47 -1.76 6.37
N ILE A 75 5.56 -2.46 7.06
CA ILE A 75 4.59 -1.92 8.03
C ILE A 75 4.89 -2.31 9.48
#